data_AF-A0A6N8BJJ4-F1
#
_entry.id   AF-A0A6N8BJJ4-F1
#
_cell.length_a   1.000
_cell.length_b   1.000
_cell.length_c   1.000
_cell.angle_alpha   90.00
_cell.angle_beta   90.00
_cell.angle_gamma   90.00
#
_symmetry.space_group_name_H-M   'P 1'
#
loop_
_entity.id
_entity.type
_entity.pdbx_description
1 polymer ?
#
loop_
_entity_poly.entity_id
_entity_poly.type
_entity_poly.pdbx_seq_one_letter_code
_entity_poly.pdbx_strand_id
1 'polypeptide(L)'
;MSNKVITGKVRFSYANVWEPKSVNGSDPKYSVSLIIPKSDKKTLQKVKAAIEAAKKDGISKLGGKIPANLKTPLRDGDVDRPDDEAYANSYFINANSYTKPGIVDKDVQPILDPTEFYSGCYGRASIVAYAYNANGTKGIAAGLQNLQKMEDGEPLGGRSRAEDDFGAVDDDDDILG
;
A
#
# COMPACT_ATOMS: atom_id res chain seq x y z
N MET A 1 -7.40 13.81 -18.16
CA MET A 1 -7.54 13.19 -16.82
C MET A 1 -6.19 12.65 -16.40
N SER A 2 -5.87 12.59 -15.10
CA SER A 2 -4.56 12.16 -14.61
C SER A 2 -4.57 10.67 -14.23
N ASN A 3 -3.50 9.94 -14.59
CA ASN A 3 -3.24 8.58 -14.13
C ASN A 3 -2.70 8.52 -12.69
N LYS A 4 -2.32 9.67 -12.13
CA LYS A 4 -1.78 9.78 -10.77
C LYS A 4 -2.91 10.03 -9.76
N VAL A 5 -2.89 9.27 -8.68
CA VAL A 5 -3.82 9.41 -7.55
C VAL A 5 -3.03 9.63 -6.28
N ILE A 6 -3.45 10.62 -5.50
CA ILE A 6 -3.10 10.71 -4.08
C ILE A 6 -4.35 10.32 -3.30
N THR A 7 -4.25 9.26 -2.50
CA THR A 7 -5.37 8.75 -1.72
C THR A 7 -5.78 9.73 -0.60
N GLY A 8 -6.98 9.52 -0.06
CA GLY A 8 -7.33 9.91 1.30
C GLY A 8 -6.59 9.05 2.32
N LYS A 9 -7.10 9.01 3.54
CA LYS A 9 -6.53 8.20 4.62
C LYS A 9 -6.83 6.71 4.36
N VAL A 10 -5.79 5.91 4.21
CA VAL A 10 -5.83 4.47 3.98
C VAL A 10 -5.03 3.75 5.06
N ARG A 11 -5.35 2.48 5.30
CA ARG A 11 -4.52 1.62 6.15
C ARG A 11 -3.49 0.89 5.29
N PHE A 12 -2.25 0.82 5.75
CA PHE A 12 -1.19 0.12 5.02
C PHE A 12 -1.08 -1.32 5.51
N SER A 13 -1.05 -2.28 4.60
CA SER A 13 -0.82 -3.70 4.89
C SER A 13 0.31 -4.23 4.01
N TYR A 14 1.03 -5.25 4.49
CA TYR A 14 2.20 -5.82 3.80
C TYR A 14 3.21 -4.74 3.32
N ALA A 15 3.56 -3.81 4.21
CA ALA A 15 4.44 -2.68 3.92
C ALA A 15 5.91 -3.14 3.75
N ASN A 16 6.27 -3.55 2.54
CA ASN A 16 7.65 -3.86 2.13
C ASN A 16 8.26 -2.62 1.47
N VAL A 17 8.35 -1.52 2.23
CA VAL A 17 8.68 -0.19 1.68
C VAL A 17 10.09 0.27 2.04
N TRP A 18 10.69 -0.36 3.04
CA TRP A 18 12.07 -0.13 3.47
C TRP A 18 13.08 -0.98 2.71
N GLU A 19 12.70 -2.22 2.43
CA GLU A 19 13.46 -3.20 1.67
C GLU A 19 12.54 -3.90 0.65
N PRO A 20 13.00 -4.12 -0.59
CA PRO A 20 12.22 -4.80 -1.60
C PRO A 20 12.12 -6.29 -1.27
N LYS A 21 10.95 -6.89 -1.47
CA LYS A 21 10.74 -8.33 -1.28
C LYS A 21 10.25 -9.00 -2.55
N SER A 22 10.69 -10.23 -2.76
CA SER A 22 10.10 -11.11 -3.76
C SER A 22 8.75 -11.60 -3.25
N VAL A 23 7.70 -11.47 -4.08
CA VAL A 23 6.37 -11.99 -3.78
C VAL A 23 6.04 -13.03 -4.83
N ASN A 24 5.75 -14.26 -4.40
CA ASN A 24 5.43 -15.39 -5.29
C ASN A 24 6.48 -15.64 -6.40
N GLY A 25 7.77 -15.48 -6.07
CA GLY A 25 8.87 -15.72 -7.00
C GLY A 25 9.08 -14.63 -8.04
N SER A 26 8.46 -13.46 -7.91
CA SER A 26 8.75 -12.30 -8.76
C SER A 26 10.09 -11.67 -8.40
N ASP A 27 10.60 -10.78 -9.27
CA ASP A 27 11.69 -9.89 -8.89
C ASP A 27 11.36 -9.13 -7.60
N PRO A 28 12.36 -8.89 -6.72
CA PRO A 28 12.18 -8.08 -5.52
C PRO A 28 11.68 -6.67 -5.85
N LYS A 29 10.62 -6.25 -5.15
CA LYS A 29 10.02 -4.91 -5.31
C LYS A 29 9.65 -4.32 -3.97
N TYR A 30 9.69 -2.98 -3.91
CA TYR A 30 8.99 -2.24 -2.89
C TYR A 30 7.49 -2.40 -3.12
N SER A 31 6.73 -2.72 -2.08
CA SER A 31 5.31 -2.97 -2.22
C SER A 31 4.53 -2.64 -0.96
N VAL A 32 3.26 -2.30 -1.16
CA VAL A 32 2.29 -2.07 -0.08
C VAL A 32 0.88 -2.36 -0.59
N SER A 33 0.06 -2.94 0.27
CA SER A 33 -1.39 -3.05 0.09
C SER A 33 -2.05 -1.83 0.73
N LEU A 34 -2.78 -1.06 -0.09
CA LEU A 34 -3.51 0.13 0.31
C LEU A 34 -4.95 -0.25 0.61
N ILE A 35 -5.33 -0.35 1.88
CA ILE A 35 -6.70 -0.68 2.30
C ILE A 35 -7.51 0.61 2.35
N ILE A 36 -8.52 0.69 1.48
CA ILE A 36 -9.37 1.85 1.25
C ILE A 36 -10.77 1.51 1.78
N PRO A 37 -11.27 2.18 2.83
CA PRO A 37 -12.62 1.96 3.31
C PRO A 37 -13.65 2.14 2.19
N LYS A 38 -14.67 1.26 2.12
CA LYS A 38 -15.75 1.41 1.13
C LYS A 38 -16.51 2.74 1.27
N SER A 39 -16.45 3.38 2.44
CA SER A 39 -17.00 4.71 2.71
C SER A 39 -16.22 5.85 2.05
N ASP A 40 -14.93 5.70 1.71
CA ASP A 40 -14.13 6.75 1.06
C ASP A 40 -14.44 6.83 -0.45
N LYS A 41 -15.63 7.34 -0.75
CA LYS A 41 -16.11 7.50 -2.13
C LYS A 41 -15.21 8.41 -2.95
N LYS A 42 -14.55 9.40 -2.32
CA LYS A 42 -13.68 10.37 -3.00
C LYS A 42 -12.41 9.71 -3.52
N THR A 43 -11.74 8.90 -2.70
CA THR A 43 -10.56 8.14 -3.16
C THR A 43 -10.96 7.12 -4.21
N LEU A 44 -12.06 6.38 -4.00
CA LEU A 44 -12.53 5.37 -4.95
C LEU A 44 -12.88 5.97 -6.32
N GLN A 45 -13.50 7.15 -6.36
CA GLN A 45 -13.78 7.86 -7.61
C GLN A 45 -12.49 8.26 -8.33
N LYS A 46 -11.48 8.79 -7.61
CA LYS A 46 -10.17 9.13 -8.21
C LYS A 46 -9.47 7.90 -8.77
N VAL A 47 -9.46 6.80 -8.03
CA VAL A 47 -8.87 5.52 -8.48
C VAL A 47 -9.56 5.03 -9.74
N LYS A 48 -10.90 4.99 -9.76
CA LYS A 48 -11.68 4.56 -10.93
C LYS A 48 -11.38 5.45 -12.14
N ALA A 49 -11.34 6.76 -11.96
CA ALA A 49 -10.99 7.69 -13.03
C ALA A 49 -9.56 7.48 -13.56
N ALA A 50 -8.58 7.24 -12.69
CA ALA A 50 -7.20 6.95 -13.08
C ALA A 50 -7.07 5.60 -13.81
N ILE A 51 -7.85 4.58 -13.41
CA ILE A 51 -7.91 3.29 -14.13
C ILE A 51 -8.46 3.51 -15.55
N GLU A 52 -9.53 4.28 -15.72
CA GLU A 52 -10.09 4.57 -17.05
C GLU A 52 -9.15 5.39 -17.92
N ALA A 53 -8.42 6.34 -17.33
CA ALA A 53 -7.38 7.09 -18.04
C ALA A 53 -6.24 6.15 -18.47
N ALA A 54 -5.74 5.29 -17.58
CA ALA A 54 -4.69 4.33 -17.89
C ALA A 54 -5.10 3.29 -18.95
N LYS A 55 -6.38 2.90 -19.00
CA LYS A 55 -6.93 2.05 -20.07
C LYS A 55 -6.82 2.73 -21.43
N LYS A 56 -7.19 4.01 -21.51
CA LYS A 56 -7.15 4.80 -22.76
C LYS A 56 -5.72 5.06 -23.22
N ASP A 57 -4.86 5.50 -22.31
CA ASP A 57 -3.45 5.81 -22.61
C ASP A 57 -2.67 4.53 -23.00
N GLY A 58 -3.08 3.39 -22.44
CA GLY A 58 -2.44 2.09 -22.63
C GLY A 58 -3.02 1.21 -23.73
N ILE A 59 -3.95 1.70 -24.58
CA ILE A 59 -4.66 0.87 -25.57
C ILE A 59 -3.70 0.06 -26.46
N SER A 60 -2.63 0.69 -26.95
CA SER A 60 -1.62 0.01 -27.77
C SER A 60 -0.99 -1.18 -27.04
N LYS A 61 -0.62 -0.98 -25.77
CA LYS A 61 -0.04 -2.01 -24.90
C LYS A 61 -1.02 -3.13 -24.54
N LEU A 62 -2.32 -2.84 -24.54
CA LEU A 62 -3.40 -3.82 -24.31
C LEU A 62 -3.76 -4.64 -25.56
N GLY A 63 -3.18 -4.31 -26.72
CA GLY A 63 -3.41 -4.99 -28.00
C GLY A 63 -4.44 -4.30 -28.90
N GLY A 64 -4.53 -2.96 -28.82
CA GLY A 64 -5.33 -2.14 -29.74
C GLY A 64 -6.81 -1.99 -29.35
N LYS A 65 -7.29 -2.72 -28.33
CA LYS A 65 -8.63 -2.58 -27.75
C LYS A 65 -8.64 -2.91 -26.26
N ILE A 66 -9.63 -2.39 -25.53
CA ILE A 66 -9.83 -2.67 -24.11
C ILE A 66 -10.64 -3.97 -23.96
N PRO A 67 -10.10 -5.05 -23.35
CA PRO A 67 -10.85 -6.28 -23.08
C PRO A 67 -11.96 -6.06 -22.05
N ALA A 68 -13.09 -6.75 -22.20
CA ALA A 68 -14.21 -6.68 -21.24
C ALA A 68 -13.84 -7.21 -19.85
N ASN A 69 -12.99 -8.24 -19.79
CA ASN A 69 -12.51 -8.89 -18.56
C ASN A 69 -11.12 -8.38 -18.13
N LEU A 70 -10.78 -7.13 -18.45
CA LEU A 70 -9.48 -6.56 -18.11
C LEU A 70 -9.27 -6.51 -16.59
N LYS A 71 -8.18 -7.12 -16.11
CA LYS A 71 -7.80 -7.05 -14.69
C LYS A 71 -7.49 -5.61 -14.30
N THR A 72 -8.01 -5.19 -13.15
CA THR A 72 -7.77 -3.85 -12.59
C THR A 72 -7.15 -3.96 -11.20
N PRO A 73 -6.46 -2.92 -10.71
CA PRO A 73 -5.76 -3.00 -9.44
C PRO A 73 -6.67 -2.82 -8.22
N LEU A 74 -7.93 -2.40 -8.40
CA LEU A 74 -8.90 -2.21 -7.33
C LEU A 74 -9.63 -3.54 -7.04
N ARG A 75 -9.29 -4.15 -5.91
CA ARG A 75 -9.78 -5.47 -5.45
C ARG A 75 -10.73 -5.30 -4.28
N ASP A 76 -11.66 -6.24 -4.10
CA ASP A 76 -12.67 -6.17 -3.02
C ASP A 76 -12.22 -7.02 -1.84
N GLY A 77 -12.02 -6.39 -0.68
CA GLY A 77 -11.53 -7.06 0.52
C GLY A 77 -12.50 -8.13 1.05
N ASP A 78 -13.80 -7.85 0.98
CA ASP A 78 -14.83 -8.78 1.46
C ASP A 78 -14.92 -10.06 0.59
N VAL A 79 -14.41 -10.01 -0.65
CA VAL A 79 -14.43 -11.13 -1.59
C VAL A 79 -13.08 -11.84 -1.68
N ASP A 80 -11.99 -11.07 -1.78
CA ASP A 80 -10.65 -11.61 -2.01
C ASP A 80 -9.88 -11.91 -0.72
N ARG A 81 -10.34 -11.39 0.42
CA ARG A 81 -9.74 -11.52 1.76
C ARG A 81 -10.82 -11.68 2.86
N PRO A 82 -11.78 -12.62 2.72
CA PRO A 82 -12.91 -12.73 3.64
C PRO A 82 -12.51 -13.07 5.08
N ASP A 83 -11.36 -13.74 5.25
CA ASP A 83 -10.86 -14.19 6.56
C ASP A 83 -9.90 -13.19 7.24
N ASP A 84 -9.68 -12.02 6.64
CA ASP A 84 -8.79 -10.99 7.19
C ASP A 84 -9.60 -9.75 7.59
N GLU A 85 -9.81 -9.57 8.89
CA GLU A 85 -10.60 -8.47 9.45
C GLU A 85 -10.06 -7.10 9.04
N ALA A 86 -8.77 -6.95 8.76
CA ALA A 86 -8.21 -5.68 8.30
C ALA A 86 -8.76 -5.27 6.93
N TYR A 87 -9.26 -6.21 6.13
CA TYR A 87 -9.82 -6.00 4.79
C TYR A 87 -11.36 -5.97 4.77
N ALA A 88 -12.03 -6.20 5.90
CA ALA A 88 -13.48 -6.12 5.99
C ALA A 88 -14.01 -4.72 5.60
N ASN A 89 -15.12 -4.68 4.87
CA ASN A 89 -15.77 -3.46 4.38
C ASN A 89 -14.81 -2.49 3.65
N SER A 90 -13.84 -3.05 2.92
CA SER A 90 -12.81 -2.28 2.23
C SER A 90 -12.64 -2.74 0.77
N TYR A 91 -12.12 -1.84 -0.04
CA TYR A 91 -11.39 -2.21 -1.24
C TYR A 91 -9.90 -2.14 -0.94
N PHE A 92 -9.06 -2.79 -1.76
CA PHE A 92 -7.62 -2.64 -1.64
C PHE A 92 -6.91 -2.57 -2.99
N ILE A 93 -5.71 -2.01 -2.97
CA ILE A 93 -4.83 -1.88 -4.13
C ILE A 93 -3.43 -2.34 -3.72
N ASN A 94 -2.89 -3.33 -4.43
CA ASN A 94 -1.49 -3.70 -4.30
C ASN A 94 -0.63 -2.82 -5.21
N ALA A 95 0.08 -1.87 -4.63
CA ALA A 95 0.99 -0.98 -5.33
C ALA A 95 2.44 -1.47 -5.19
N ASN A 96 3.23 -1.37 -6.25
CA ASN A 96 4.64 -1.76 -6.22
C ASN A 96 5.54 -0.88 -7.09
N SER A 97 6.84 -0.91 -6.81
CA SER A 97 7.87 -0.18 -7.53
C SER A 97 9.22 -0.91 -7.41
N TYR A 98 10.05 -0.83 -8.45
CA TYR A 98 11.47 -1.23 -8.37
C TYR A 98 12.31 -0.16 -7.66
N THR A 99 11.85 1.09 -7.64
CA THR A 99 12.51 2.22 -6.99
C THR A 99 11.93 2.42 -5.58
N LYS A 100 12.80 2.67 -4.60
CA LYS A 100 12.41 2.95 -3.21
C LYS A 100 11.47 4.15 -3.16
N PRO A 101 10.29 4.04 -2.51
CA PRO A 101 9.37 5.17 -2.39
C PRO A 101 9.93 6.22 -1.42
N GLY A 102 9.55 7.49 -1.62
CA GLY A 102 9.69 8.50 -0.57
C GLY A 102 8.71 8.22 0.56
N ILE A 103 9.16 8.26 1.81
CA ILE A 103 8.34 8.02 3.01
C ILE A 103 8.48 9.23 3.91
N VAL A 104 7.37 9.91 4.20
CA VAL A 104 7.32 11.14 4.98
C VAL A 104 6.28 11.09 6.08
N ASP A 105 6.40 11.96 7.07
CA ASP A 105 5.41 12.16 8.12
C ASP A 105 4.30 13.17 7.72
N LYS A 106 3.47 13.54 8.69
CA LYS A 106 2.37 14.51 8.51
C LYS A 106 2.85 15.89 8.06
N ASP A 107 4.07 16.27 8.43
CA ASP A 107 4.72 17.55 8.15
C ASP A 107 5.64 17.47 6.90
N VAL A 108 5.54 16.36 6.16
CA VAL A 108 6.30 16.08 4.93
C VAL A 108 7.81 16.01 5.19
N GLN A 109 8.21 15.69 6.43
CA GLN A 109 9.60 15.41 6.75
C GLN A 109 9.91 13.94 6.49
N PRO A 110 11.10 13.62 5.94
CA PRO A 110 11.49 12.24 5.73
C PRO A 110 11.46 11.42 7.03
N ILE A 111 10.79 10.29 7.01
CA ILE A 111 10.88 9.30 8.09
C ILE A 111 12.16 8.48 7.85
N LEU A 112 13.05 8.49 8.83
CA LEU A 112 14.35 7.79 8.76
C LEU A 112 14.35 6.48 9.52
N ASP A 113 13.55 6.38 10.58
CA ASP A 113 13.39 5.17 11.36
C ASP A 113 12.37 4.22 10.70
N PRO A 114 12.78 3.00 10.29
CA PRO A 114 11.86 2.03 9.71
C PRO A 114 10.72 1.60 10.63
N THR A 115 10.89 1.72 11.95
CA THR A 115 9.86 1.34 12.94
C THR A 115 8.65 2.29 12.90
N GLU A 116 8.84 3.53 12.46
CA GLU A 116 7.79 4.53 12.37
C GLU A 116 6.78 4.25 11.26
N PHE A 117 7.17 3.58 10.17
CA PHE A 117 6.26 3.19 9.09
C PHE A 117 6.17 1.67 8.98
N TYR A 118 5.05 1.11 9.42
CA TYR A 118 4.85 -0.33 9.55
C TYR A 118 3.48 -0.78 9.01
N SER A 119 3.30 -2.09 8.82
CA SER A 119 1.99 -2.63 8.43
C SER A 119 1.00 -2.43 9.57
N GLY A 120 -0.09 -1.70 9.32
CA GLY A 120 -1.11 -1.37 10.31
C GLY A 120 -1.29 0.13 10.54
N CYS A 121 -0.24 0.93 10.31
CA CYS A 121 -0.35 2.40 10.37
C CYS A 121 -1.22 2.95 9.22
N TYR A 122 -1.63 4.21 9.36
CA TYR A 122 -2.48 4.87 8.38
C TYR A 122 -1.83 6.11 7.80
N GLY A 123 -2.26 6.44 6.58
CA GLY A 123 -1.74 7.61 5.90
C GLY A 123 -2.23 7.73 4.47
N ARG A 124 -1.43 8.36 3.62
CA ARG A 124 -1.74 8.60 2.21
C ARG A 124 -0.68 7.99 1.32
N ALA A 125 -1.11 7.51 0.15
CA ALA A 125 -0.21 7.03 -0.87
C ALA A 125 -0.38 7.84 -2.15
N SER A 126 0.74 8.11 -2.81
CA SER A 126 0.78 8.53 -4.21
C SER A 126 1.01 7.30 -5.07
N ILE A 127 0.08 7.02 -5.99
CA ILE A 127 0.17 5.93 -6.95
C ILE A 127 -0.09 6.41 -8.38
N VAL A 128 0.38 5.65 -9.37
CA VAL A 128 0.10 5.88 -10.78
C VAL A 128 -0.52 4.63 -11.39
N ALA A 129 -1.69 4.75 -11.99
CA ALA A 129 -2.31 3.66 -12.75
C ALA A 129 -1.62 3.55 -14.13
N TYR A 130 -1.29 2.33 -14.56
CA TYR A 130 -0.68 2.12 -15.87
C TYR A 130 -1.08 0.77 -16.48
N ALA A 131 -1.17 0.72 -17.81
CA ALA A 131 -1.39 -0.54 -18.52
C ALA A 131 -0.13 -1.40 -18.54
N TYR A 132 -0.30 -2.70 -18.36
CA TYR A 132 0.76 -3.69 -18.48
C TYR A 132 0.33 -4.84 -19.39
N ASN A 133 1.34 -5.47 -19.97
CA ASN A 133 1.24 -6.72 -20.71
C ASN A 133 2.55 -7.46 -20.44
N ALA A 134 2.49 -8.45 -19.56
CA ALA A 134 3.65 -9.18 -19.07
C ALA A 134 3.25 -10.61 -18.68
N ASN A 135 4.12 -11.57 -18.96
CA ASN A 135 3.96 -12.98 -18.59
C ASN A 135 2.59 -13.56 -18.99
N GLY A 136 2.13 -13.26 -20.21
CA GLY A 136 0.83 -13.70 -20.73
C GLY A 136 -0.39 -13.03 -20.08
N THR A 137 -0.19 -12.09 -19.15
CA THR A 137 -1.27 -11.34 -18.49
C THR A 137 -1.23 -9.87 -18.87
N LYS A 138 -2.41 -9.29 -19.09
CA LYS A 138 -2.57 -7.85 -19.35
C LYS A 138 -3.66 -7.28 -18.47
N GLY A 139 -3.49 -6.02 -18.11
CA GLY A 139 -4.32 -5.37 -17.11
C GLY A 139 -3.90 -3.92 -16.88
N ILE A 140 -4.53 -3.33 -15.89
CA ILE A 140 -4.07 -2.09 -15.26
C ILE A 140 -3.42 -2.46 -13.92
N ALA A 141 -2.25 -1.90 -13.65
CA ALA A 141 -1.53 -2.01 -12.39
C ALA A 141 -1.43 -0.65 -11.71
N ALA A 142 -1.03 -0.65 -10.43
CA ALA A 142 -0.75 0.55 -9.66
C ALA A 142 0.74 0.62 -9.30
N GLY A 143 1.43 1.63 -9.82
CA GLY A 143 2.82 1.93 -9.49
C GLY A 143 2.88 2.72 -8.20
N LEU A 144 3.63 2.22 -7.22
CA LEU A 144 3.90 2.94 -5.97
C LEU A 144 4.83 4.12 -6.25
N GLN A 145 4.55 5.29 -5.66
CA GLN A 145 5.41 6.47 -5.76
C GLN A 145 5.93 6.89 -4.39
N ASN A 146 5.06 7.48 -3.56
CA ASN A 146 5.43 8.02 -2.24
C ASN A 146 4.36 7.66 -1.21
N LEU A 147 4.75 7.69 0.06
CA LEU A 147 3.93 7.38 1.22
C LEU A 147 4.06 8.50 2.24
N GLN A 148 2.93 8.86 2.85
CA GLN A 148 2.86 9.81 3.95
C GLN A 148 2.17 9.14 5.13
N LYS A 149 2.88 8.94 6.25
CA LYS A 149 2.28 8.49 7.51
C LYS A 149 1.47 9.64 8.12
N MET A 150 0.29 9.34 8.68
CA MET A 150 -0.54 10.32 9.37
C MET A 150 -0.85 9.95 10.81
N GLU A 151 -1.02 8.66 11.09
CA GLU A 151 -1.39 8.17 12.42
C GLU A 151 -0.90 6.73 12.59
N ASP A 152 -0.64 6.37 13.84
CA ASP A 152 -0.43 4.99 14.24
C ASP A 152 -1.74 4.19 14.16
N GLY A 153 -1.58 2.88 14.15
CA GLY A 153 -2.66 1.91 14.23
C GLY A 153 -2.16 0.57 14.75
N GLU A 154 -3.07 -0.33 15.08
CA GLU A 154 -2.72 -1.68 15.50
C GLU A 154 -1.84 -2.37 14.45
N PRO A 155 -0.65 -2.89 14.84
CA PRO A 155 0.23 -3.61 13.94
C PRO A 155 -0.48 -4.79 13.26
N LEU A 156 -0.29 -4.92 11.95
CA LEU A 156 -0.76 -6.06 11.16
C LEU A 156 0.40 -7.03 10.93
N GLY A 157 0.19 -8.31 11.25
CA GLY A 157 1.21 -9.36 11.09
C GLY A 157 1.60 -10.09 12.38
N GLY A 158 0.87 -9.87 13.49
CA GLY A 158 0.94 -10.71 14.69
C GLY A 158 2.19 -10.52 15.56
N ARG A 159 2.97 -9.46 15.34
CA ARG A 159 4.02 -9.03 16.27
C ARG A 159 3.58 -7.76 16.99
N SER A 160 3.53 -7.81 18.31
CA SER A 160 3.44 -6.65 19.20
C SER A 160 4.67 -5.76 19.05
N ARG A 161 4.55 -4.50 19.47
CA ARG A 161 5.71 -3.60 19.50
C ARG A 161 6.61 -4.00 20.67
N ALA A 162 7.92 -3.74 20.55
CA ALA A 162 8.85 -4.07 21.61
C ALA A 162 8.49 -3.34 22.91
N GLU A 163 8.01 -2.10 22.81
CA GLU A 163 7.60 -1.26 23.93
C GLU A 163 6.30 -1.76 24.61
N ASP A 164 5.49 -2.54 23.89
CA ASP A 164 4.30 -3.20 24.46
C ASP A 164 4.70 -4.47 25.22
N ASP A 165 5.80 -5.13 24.81
CA ASP A 165 6.29 -6.38 25.39
C ASP A 165 7.27 -6.19 26.55
N PHE A 166 8.01 -5.08 26.56
CA PHE A 166 9.08 -4.82 27.53
C PHE A 166 8.82 -3.53 28.32
N GLY A 167 8.80 -3.65 29.64
CA GLY A 167 8.94 -2.50 30.55
C GLY A 167 10.41 -2.08 30.68
N ALA A 168 10.63 -0.84 31.15
CA ALA A 168 11.96 -0.45 31.59
C ALA A 168 12.41 -1.37 32.74
N VAL A 169 13.64 -1.86 32.67
CA VAL A 169 14.26 -2.56 33.80
C VAL A 169 14.91 -1.47 34.64
N ASP A 170 14.31 -1.17 35.80
CA ASP A 170 14.96 -0.33 36.80
C ASP A 170 16.04 -1.18 37.48
N ASP A 171 17.32 -0.87 37.22
CA ASP A 171 18.46 -1.46 37.94
C ASP A 171 18.52 -0.84 39.35
N ASP A 172 17.60 -1.25 40.24
CA ASP A 172 17.55 -0.85 41.64
C ASP A 172 18.23 -1.89 42.57
N ASP A 173 19.33 -2.48 42.10
CA ASP A 173 20.22 -3.34 42.89
C ASP A 173 21.66 -3.11 42.39
N ASP A 174 22.40 -2.13 42.95
CA ASP A 174 23.77 -2.31 43.51
C ASP A 174 24.52 -0.97 43.82
N ILE A 175 23.98 -0.12 44.69
CA ILE A 175 24.84 0.75 45.54
C ILE A 175 24.23 0.79 46.94
N LEU A 176 24.57 -0.18 47.79
CA LEU A 176 24.78 -0.06 49.25
C LEU A 176 24.93 -1.47 49.86
N GLY A 177 26.18 -1.92 50.07
CA GLY A 177 26.48 -3.13 50.83
C GLY A 177 27.88 -3.68 50.66
#